data_AF-A0A7K2ECI6-F1
#
_entry.id   AF-A0A7K2ECI6-F1
#
_cell.length_a   1.000
_cell.length_b   1.000
_cell.length_c   1.000
_cell.angle_alpha   90.00
_cell.angle_beta   90.00
_cell.angle_gamma   90.00
#
_symmetry.space_group_name_H-M   'P 1'
#
loop_
_entity.id
_entity.type
_entity.pdbx_description
1 polymer ?
#
loop_
_entity_poly.entity_id
_entity_poly.type
_entity_poly.pdbx_seq_one_letter_code
_entity_poly.pdbx_strand_id
1 'polypeptide(L)' 'MQQHFGPELFEFLLELRANNDRDWFAENKGRYERHVKEPLLAFIEDFEPYLHSISE' A
#
# COMPACT_ATOMS: atom_id res chain seq x y z
N MET A 1 15.37 7.69 -6.43
CA MET A 1 14.00 7.28 -6.09
C MET A 1 14.06 5.90 -5.48
N GLN A 2 13.61 5.77 -4.24
CA GLN A 2 13.39 4.46 -3.64
C GLN A 2 12.22 3.77 -4.34
N GLN A 3 12.27 2.45 -4.51
CA GLN A 3 11.13 1.69 -4.99
C GLN A 3 10.21 1.41 -3.80
N HIS A 4 9.06 2.09 -3.74
CA HIS A 4 8.08 1.89 -2.68
C HIS A 4 7.12 0.73 -2.95
N PHE A 5 6.99 0.27 -4.19
CA PHE A 5 5.97 -0.72 -4.55
C PHE A 5 6.62 -1.96 -5.16
N GLY A 6 6.22 -3.13 -4.66
CA GLY A 6 6.56 -4.45 -5.20
C GLY A 6 5.35 -5.12 -5.86
N PRO A 7 5.55 -6.20 -6.63
CA PRO A 7 4.46 -6.98 -7.23
C PRO A 7 3.44 -7.48 -6.20
N GLU A 8 3.87 -7.73 -4.96
CA GLU A 8 3.04 -8.23 -3.85
C GLU A 8 1.90 -7.25 -3.48
N LEU A 9 2.11 -5.95 -3.70
CA LEU A 9 1.05 -4.95 -3.50
C LEU A 9 -0.10 -5.21 -4.46
N PHE A 10 0.20 -5.37 -5.75
CA PHE A 10 -0.82 -5.56 -6.79
C PHE A 10 -1.47 -6.93 -6.67
N GLU A 11 -0.69 -7.96 -6.34
CA GLU A 11 -1.22 -9.29 -6.02
C GLU A 11 -2.21 -9.25 -4.86
N PHE A 12 -1.86 -8.58 -3.76
CA PHE A 12 -2.76 -8.43 -2.62
C PHE A 12 -4.06 -7.71 -3.01
N LEU A 13 -3.99 -6.65 -3.82
CA LEU A 13 -5.19 -5.92 -4.26
C LEU A 13 -6.09 -6.77 -5.19
N LEU A 14 -5.51 -7.63 -6.03
CA LEU A 14 -6.28 -8.58 -6.85
C LEU A 14 -6.97 -9.64 -5.99
N GLU A 15 -6.27 -10.19 -5.01
CA GLU A 15 -6.84 -11.16 -4.07
C GLU A 15 -7.93 -10.52 -3.20
N LEU A 16 -7.71 -9.30 -2.71
CA LEU A 16 -8.69 -8.55 -1.93
C LEU A 16 -9.97 -8.30 -2.74
N ARG A 17 -9.85 -8.00 -4.04
CA ARG A 17 -11.00 -7.85 -4.93
C ARG A 17 -11.83 -9.13 -5.01
N ALA A 18 -11.18 -10.29 -5.01
CA ALA A 18 -11.86 -11.58 -5.09
C ALA A 18 -12.43 -12.05 -3.73
N ASN A 19 -11.78 -11.69 -2.62
CA ASN A 19 -12.08 -12.16 -1.26
C ASN A 19 -12.40 -11.00 -0.31
N ASN A 20 -13.29 -10.09 -0.72
CA ASN A 20 -13.59 -8.88 0.03
C ASN A 20 -14.54 -9.14 1.22
N ASP A 21 -14.09 -9.98 2.15
CA ASP A 21 -14.77 -10.27 3.40
C ASP A 21 -13.81 -10.13 4.59
N ARG A 22 -14.40 -10.07 5.79
CA ARG A 22 -13.68 -9.70 7.01
C ARG A 22 -12.72 -10.80 7.48
N ASP A 23 -13.10 -12.06 7.31
CA ASP A 23 -12.36 -13.18 7.87
C ASP A 23 -11.11 -13.44 7.02
N TRP A 24 -11.26 -13.43 5.69
CA TRP A 24 -10.12 -13.48 4.77
C TRP A 24 -9.16 -12.32 5.01
N PHE A 25 -9.66 -11.10 5.18
CA PHE A 25 -8.79 -9.96 5.45
C PHE A 25 -8.07 -10.10 6.80
N ALA A 26 -8.73 -10.61 7.84
CA ALA A 26 -8.11 -10.82 9.15
C ALA A 26 -6.95 -11.80 9.07
N GLU A 27 -7.09 -12.89 8.31
CA GLU A 27 -6.02 -13.87 8.05
C GLU A 27 -4.86 -13.29 7.23
N ASN A 28 -5.16 -12.38 6.30
CA ASN A 28 -4.17 -11.79 5.39
C ASN A 28 -3.64 -10.42 5.85
N LYS A 29 -4.05 -9.93 7.03
CA LYS A 29 -3.73 -8.60 7.54
C LYS A 29 -2.22 -8.33 7.62
N GLY A 30 -1.41 -9.34 7.97
CA GLY A 30 0.04 -9.19 8.01
C GLY A 30 0.66 -8.89 6.62
N ARG A 31 0.11 -9.48 5.55
CA ARG A 31 0.52 -9.19 4.16
C ARG A 31 0.11 -7.78 3.76
N TYR A 32 -1.10 -7.37 4.12
CA TYR A 32 -1.58 -6.00 3.93
C TYR A 32 -0.66 -4.98 4.59
N GLU A 33 -0.31 -5.18 5.86
CA GLU A 33 0.53 -4.24 6.60
C GLU A 33 1.90 -4.09 5.95
N ARG A 34 2.57 -5.21 5.64
CA ARG A 34 3.92 -5.24 5.06
C ARG A 34 4.00 -4.76 3.62
N HIS A 35 3.09 -5.20 2.76
CA HIS A 35 3.22 -5.01 1.31
C HIS A 35 2.36 -3.87 0.76
N VAL A 36 1.39 -3.37 1.54
CA VAL A 36 0.49 -2.30 1.10
C VAL A 36 0.62 -1.09 2.01
N LYS A 37 0.38 -1.24 3.32
CA LYS A 37 0.30 -0.10 4.24
C LYS A 37 1.64 0.58 4.48
N GLU A 38 2.65 -0.17 4.95
CA GLU A 38 3.97 0.38 5.25
C GLU A 38 4.60 1.07 4.03
N PRO A 39 4.59 0.47 2.82
CA PRO A 39 5.22 1.12 1.68
C PRO A 39 4.45 2.34 1.15
N LEU A 40 3.11 2.36 1.27
CA LEU A 40 2.32 3.55 0.95
C LEU A 40 2.57 4.70 1.93
N LEU A 41 2.75 4.42 3.22
CA LEU A 41 3.12 5.45 4.21
C LEU A 41 4.50 6.03 3.89
N ALA A 42 5.49 5.19 3.60
CA ALA A 42 6.81 5.63 3.18
C ALA A 42 6.75 6.46 1.89
N PHE A 43 5.91 6.08 0.93
CA PHE A 43 5.69 6.88 -0.27
C PHE A 43 5.10 8.27 0.05
N ILE A 44 4.11 8.35 0.96
CA ILE A 44 3.51 9.63 1.34
C ILE A 44 4.54 10.54 1.99
N GLU A 45 5.36 10.02 2.91
CA GLU A 45 6.44 10.77 3.57
C GLU A 45 7.46 11.30 2.55
N ASP A 46 7.90 10.46 1.61
CA ASP A 46 8.83 10.86 0.57
C ASP A 46 8.19 11.81 -0.47
N PHE A 47 6.87 11.75 -0.64
CA PHE A 47 6.13 12.58 -1.60
C PHE A 47 5.73 13.95 -1.05
N GLU A 48 5.66 14.13 0.28
CA GLU A 48 5.29 15.37 0.96
C GLU A 48 6.01 16.62 0.39
N PRO A 49 7.36 16.65 0.21
CA PRO A 49 8.05 17.84 -0.28
C PRO A 49 7.63 18.25 -1.69
N TYR A 50 7.23 17.28 -2.53
CA TYR A 50 6.77 17.54 -3.90
C TYR A 50 5.34 18.08 -3.92
N LEU A 51 4.46 17.59 -3.05
CA LEU A 51 3.10 18.13 -2.89
C LEU A 51 3.13 19.62 -2.57
N HIS A 52 3.99 20.04 -1.64
CA HIS A 52 4.15 21.46 -1.30
C HIS A 52 4.54 22.34 -2.50
N SER A 53 5.25 21.79 -3.48
CA SER A 53 5.63 22.55 -4.69
C SER A 53 4.51 22.70 -5.73
N ILE A 54 3.41 21.93 -5.62
CA ILE A 54 2.33 21.88 -6.63
C ILE A 54 1.01 22.47 -6.09
N SER A 55 0.80 22.46 -4.77
CA SER A 55 -0.49 22.75 -4.12
C SER A 55 -0.61 24.15 -3.47
N GLU A 56 0.21 25.10 -3.91
CA GLU A 56 0.08 26.54 -3.56
C GLU A 56 -1.15 27.20 -4.21
#